data_AF-A0A0N0VG56-F1
#
_entry.id   AF-A0A0N0VG56-F1
#
_cell.length_a   1.000
_cell.length_b   1.000
_cell.length_c   1.000
_cell.angle_alpha   90.00
_cell.angle_beta   90.00
_cell.angle_gamma   90.00
#
_symmetry.space_group_name_H-M   'P 1'
#
loop_
_entity.id
_entity.type
_entity.pdbx_description
1 polymer ?
#
loop_
_entity_poly.entity_id
_entity_poly.type
_entity_poly.pdbx_seq_one_letter_code
_entity_poly.pdbx_strand_id
1 'polypeptide(L)'
;MSNKRRRCSLDILGGIDDLLGISAVSPLTSSACDDEQNASFSRDNEPRSSHKVDGEERFAGSSPVRKCLRACYSPASTPSSSTAPSVGTNTSVATTIDGLGGDEIDLLRRRDEEMADMALFLAKAIGEAPSQLSLSELVSFLEKVGVPRVLLALKRAEATEAFVDALFRAHPNQAQRVLLLRLLLEFLHFVEAEVFFQRGVIVFLVESLAPPDTSQPSASMPSSSLSAAVHWSARKKCVSPSVASVSGASSPSPTESCSDELDDRTQGLCLASSTDASSSATNATSALLSLKALLTLVFQHNRSLHLASPSAFSVSLSFAHAGGLERVGQLLLNENEREWTLSLLEVLTTTDVLRREGGRLLQLVPALVGLLSTVAQAAQVSVLKVITNITNLVPSALSETDTAQTFAEFIQRVLLQPSVDGDLDGRETFALCCAINVVKHEAKEGSAVQPTFTRAIMACAELLPALAESMTKRYRCSDAEQLVLSGYTALLLGALSLVDVGDAEISSLRVPVMTAVAAASRGTRIGKSTDRQPMRMVAAIIQEFLLFQSSSGTLTKEALVDTDFLVSRIRQHSRIVVANATESEASPSTAEDSGDMEVTLGDML
;
A
#
# COMPACT_ATOMS: atom_id res chain seq x y z
N MET A 1 36.35 -6.03 21.95
CA MET A 1 35.71 -5.08 22.89
C MET A 1 34.46 -4.56 22.21
N SER A 2 33.27 -5.11 22.44
CA SER A 2 32.43 -5.08 23.65
C SER A 2 31.90 -3.67 23.99
N ASN A 3 30.57 -3.58 24.04
CA ASN A 3 29.65 -2.52 24.48
C ASN A 3 29.12 -1.57 23.39
N LYS A 4 27.79 -1.39 23.20
CA LYS A 4 26.63 -1.93 23.93
C LYS A 4 25.33 -1.71 23.10
N ARG A 5 24.55 -2.79 22.96
CA ARG A 5 23.11 -2.81 22.68
C ARG A 5 22.30 -2.10 23.78
N ARG A 6 21.16 -1.50 23.41
CA ARG A 6 19.79 -1.68 23.96
C ARG A 6 18.97 -0.38 23.86
N ARG A 7 17.83 -0.41 23.17
CA ARG A 7 16.47 -0.51 23.75
C ARG A 7 15.41 -0.78 22.66
N CYS A 8 14.42 -1.59 23.04
CA CYS A 8 13.29 -2.13 22.27
C CYS A 8 11.96 -1.42 22.63
N SER A 9 10.95 -1.56 21.78
CA SER A 9 9.55 -2.03 22.06
C SER A 9 8.71 -1.86 20.77
N LEU A 10 8.18 -2.92 20.10
CA LEU A 10 6.93 -3.70 20.37
C LEU A 10 5.71 -2.79 20.65
N ASP A 11 4.50 -2.91 20.10
CA ASP A 11 3.79 -3.69 19.05
C ASP A 11 2.54 -2.84 18.69
N ILE A 12 1.82 -2.97 17.56
CA ILE A 12 0.70 -3.90 17.24
C ILE A 12 0.28 -3.48 15.80
N LEU A 13 0.34 -4.25 14.69
CA LEU A 13 -0.33 -5.48 14.22
C LEU A 13 -1.84 -5.40 13.96
N GLY A 14 -2.23 -5.72 12.72
CA GLY A 14 -3.61 -5.95 12.30
C GLY A 14 -3.72 -6.29 10.81
N GLY A 15 -3.55 -7.57 10.48
CA GLY A 15 -3.96 -8.17 9.20
C GLY A 15 -2.86 -8.36 8.17
N ILE A 16 -2.39 -9.61 8.01
CA ILE A 16 -1.76 -10.28 6.84
C ILE A 16 -0.95 -11.53 7.30
N ASP A 17 -0.68 -11.69 8.61
CA ASP A 17 0.15 -12.80 9.13
C ASP A 17 -0.36 -14.22 8.84
N ASP A 18 -1.63 -14.39 8.47
CA ASP A 18 -2.19 -15.70 8.09
C ASP A 18 -1.71 -16.20 6.71
N LEU A 19 -1.07 -15.36 5.88
CA LEU A 19 -0.57 -15.74 4.55
C LEU A 19 0.90 -16.17 4.53
N LEU A 20 1.65 -16.02 5.64
CA LEU A 20 3.12 -16.20 5.64
C LEU A 20 3.67 -17.23 6.65
N GLY A 21 2.84 -18.01 7.33
CA GLY A 21 3.29 -19.25 7.99
C GLY A 21 4.39 -19.10 9.05
N ILE A 22 4.45 -17.99 9.79
CA ILE A 22 5.44 -17.79 10.87
C ILE A 22 4.76 -17.92 12.24
N SER A 23 4.94 -19.08 12.88
CA SER A 23 4.47 -19.35 14.24
C SER A 23 5.30 -18.57 15.26
N ALA A 24 4.65 -17.70 16.04
CA ALA A 24 5.26 -17.05 17.21
C ALA A 24 4.65 -17.62 18.50
N VAL A 25 5.47 -18.37 19.24
CA VAL A 25 5.18 -18.92 20.56
C VAL A 25 5.14 -17.78 21.60
N SER A 26 4.04 -17.69 22.35
CA SER A 26 3.87 -16.81 23.52
C SER A 26 4.78 -17.22 24.70
N PRO A 27 5.05 -16.30 25.64
CA PRO A 27 5.10 -16.71 27.03
C PRO A 27 4.19 -15.88 27.96
N LEU A 28 3.68 -16.63 28.93
CA LEU A 28 2.72 -16.32 29.98
C LEU A 28 3.26 -15.42 31.12
N THR A 29 2.36 -14.56 31.61
CA THR A 29 2.02 -14.14 33.00
C THR A 29 3.02 -14.18 34.18
N SER A 30 3.11 -13.06 34.92
CA SER A 30 2.99 -12.91 36.40
C SER A 30 2.97 -11.40 36.75
N SER A 31 1.97 -10.78 37.39
CA SER A 31 1.41 -10.86 38.76
C SER A 31 2.22 -10.15 39.87
N ALA A 32 1.74 -8.94 40.25
CA ALA A 32 1.47 -8.43 41.60
C ALA A 32 2.43 -7.46 42.37
N CYS A 33 1.77 -6.42 42.93
CA CYS A 33 1.95 -5.67 44.21
C CYS A 33 2.74 -4.34 44.29
N ASP A 34 1.96 -3.26 44.49
CA ASP A 34 1.98 -2.19 45.52
C ASP A 34 3.29 -1.51 45.98
N ASP A 35 3.34 -0.16 45.92
CA ASP A 35 3.24 0.71 47.11
C ASP A 35 3.34 2.23 46.81
N GLU A 36 2.63 3.00 47.63
CA GLU A 36 2.50 4.46 47.68
C GLU A 36 3.82 5.22 48.01
N GLN A 37 3.98 6.48 47.56
CA GLN A 37 4.27 7.62 48.46
C GLN A 37 4.34 9.00 47.79
N ASN A 38 3.70 9.95 48.48
CA ASN A 38 3.68 11.40 48.31
C ASN A 38 5.08 12.07 48.29
N ALA A 39 5.23 13.14 47.51
CA ALA A 39 5.96 14.35 47.96
C ALA A 39 5.64 15.58 47.09
N SER A 40 4.92 16.51 47.70
CA SER A 40 4.75 17.93 47.37
C SER A 40 6.06 18.73 47.36
N PHE A 41 6.22 19.71 46.45
CA PHE A 41 6.99 20.95 46.73
C PHE A 41 6.54 22.15 45.88
N SER A 42 6.21 23.21 46.63
CA SER A 42 6.04 24.66 46.44
C SER A 42 6.33 25.40 45.12
N ARG A 43 5.31 26.15 44.70
CA ARG A 43 5.22 27.64 44.56
C ARG A 43 6.48 28.51 44.78
N ASP A 44 6.80 29.36 43.81
CA ASP A 44 6.68 30.84 43.83
C ASP A 44 7.68 31.54 42.89
N ASN A 45 7.19 32.34 41.94
CA ASN A 45 7.54 33.76 41.74
C ASN A 45 7.02 34.34 40.40
N GLU A 46 6.05 35.23 40.54
CA GLU A 46 5.66 36.34 39.64
C GLU A 46 6.79 37.40 39.46
N PRO A 47 6.57 38.60 38.86
CA PRO A 47 5.95 38.94 37.57
C PRO A 47 6.77 40.04 36.82
N ARG A 48 6.29 40.47 35.63
CA ARG A 48 6.41 41.81 34.95
C ARG A 48 6.67 41.62 33.44
N SER A 49 6.28 42.49 32.50
CA SER A 49 5.33 43.60 32.39
C SER A 49 5.56 44.19 30.99
N SER A 50 4.49 44.41 30.23
CA SER A 50 4.23 45.44 29.20
C SER A 50 5.36 45.94 28.26
N HIS A 51 5.12 45.86 26.94
CA HIS A 51 5.01 47.05 26.07
C HIS A 51 4.39 46.73 24.70
N LYS A 52 3.44 47.58 24.28
CA LYS A 52 2.82 47.69 22.94
C LYS A 52 3.83 48.19 21.90
N VAL A 53 3.59 47.89 20.60
CA VAL A 53 3.41 48.86 19.49
C VAL A 53 3.29 48.11 18.15
N ASP A 54 2.30 48.53 17.35
CA ASP A 54 1.99 48.14 15.97
C ASP A 54 3.07 48.55 14.95
N GLY A 55 3.09 47.89 13.79
CA GLY A 55 3.71 48.46 12.57
C GLY A 55 4.15 47.44 11.53
N GLU A 56 3.42 47.40 10.41
CA GLU A 56 3.76 46.73 9.15
C GLU A 56 5.11 47.20 8.56
N GLU A 57 5.90 46.28 7.97
CA GLU A 57 6.26 46.27 6.53
C GLU A 57 7.33 45.22 6.18
N ARG A 58 7.35 44.87 4.89
CA ARG A 58 8.06 43.78 4.20
C ARG A 58 9.59 43.98 4.11
N PHE A 59 10.36 42.90 4.23
CA PHE A 59 11.28 42.31 3.23
C PHE A 59 12.38 41.45 3.90
N ALA A 60 12.61 40.27 3.31
CA ALA A 60 13.85 39.48 3.23
C ALA A 60 14.83 39.41 4.43
N GLY A 61 15.11 38.19 4.90
CA GLY A 61 16.43 37.90 5.48
C GLY A 61 16.51 36.82 6.55
N SER A 62 17.16 35.71 6.18
CA SER A 62 18.06 34.88 7.01
C SER A 62 17.48 33.99 8.12
N SER A 63 17.62 32.68 7.87
CA SER A 63 17.67 31.59 8.83
C SER A 63 18.96 31.67 9.68
N PRO A 64 18.92 31.40 11.00
CA PRO A 64 20.13 31.23 11.79
C PRO A 64 20.67 29.80 11.66
N VAL A 65 21.71 29.68 10.86
CA VAL A 65 22.60 28.52 10.79
C VAL A 65 23.26 28.27 12.15
N ARG A 66 22.96 27.14 12.79
CA ARG A 66 23.80 26.59 13.88
C ARG A 66 24.98 25.83 13.26
N LYS A 67 26.17 26.39 13.46
CA LYS A 67 27.49 25.80 13.16
C LYS A 67 27.77 24.59 14.06
N CYS A 68 28.18 23.47 13.48
CA CYS A 68 29.05 22.51 14.15
C CYS A 68 30.18 22.11 13.20
N LEU A 69 31.40 22.15 13.74
CA LEU A 69 32.69 22.18 13.04
C LEU A 69 33.05 20.84 12.39
N ARG A 70 33.36 20.88 11.10
CA ARG A 70 34.03 19.81 10.36
C ARG A 70 35.48 20.23 10.15
N ALA A 71 36.42 19.49 10.75
CA ALA A 71 37.84 19.67 10.50
C ALA A 71 38.21 19.05 9.14
N CYS A 72 38.57 19.90 8.19
CA CYS A 72 39.18 19.52 6.92
C CYS A 72 40.68 19.83 6.99
N TYR A 73 41.52 18.89 6.59
CA TYR A 73 42.88 19.20 6.14
C TYR A 73 42.98 18.83 4.66
N SER A 74 43.27 19.86 3.86
CA SER A 74 43.56 19.80 2.43
C SER A 74 45.05 19.63 2.16
N PRO A 75 45.43 19.21 0.94
CA PRO A 75 46.77 18.76 0.59
C PRO A 75 47.67 19.92 0.10
N ALA A 76 48.99 19.73 0.18
CA ALA A 76 49.96 20.61 -0.45
C ALA A 76 50.89 19.80 -1.37
N SER A 77 51.14 20.36 -2.56
CA SER A 77 51.95 19.82 -3.64
C SER A 77 53.09 20.80 -4.03
N THR A 78 54.14 20.24 -4.65
CA THR A 78 55.24 20.84 -5.48
C THR A 78 56.51 21.40 -4.79
N PRO A 79 57.67 21.58 -5.49
CA PRO A 79 58.37 20.72 -6.48
C PRO A 79 59.94 20.68 -6.42
N SER A 80 60.55 19.76 -7.19
CA SER A 80 61.84 19.80 -7.96
C SER A 80 63.25 20.06 -7.33
N SER A 81 64.20 19.12 -7.49
CA SER A 81 65.33 19.12 -8.49
C SER A 81 66.57 18.28 -8.09
N SER A 82 67.37 17.94 -9.12
CA SER A 82 68.49 16.99 -9.34
C SER A 82 69.66 16.86 -8.34
N THR A 83 70.32 15.68 -8.28
CA THR A 83 71.64 15.32 -8.88
C THR A 83 72.05 13.88 -8.47
N ALA A 84 72.65 13.09 -9.37
CA ALA A 84 73.18 11.71 -9.16
C ALA A 84 74.72 11.73 -8.96
N PRO A 85 75.48 10.60 -8.91
CA PRO A 85 75.26 9.25 -8.37
C PRO A 85 76.39 8.80 -7.39
N SER A 86 76.20 7.75 -6.58
CA SER A 86 77.33 6.87 -6.20
C SER A 86 76.91 5.49 -5.69
N VAL A 87 77.65 4.51 -6.19
CA VAL A 87 77.69 3.07 -5.91
C VAL A 87 77.81 2.72 -4.43
N GLY A 88 77.11 1.66 -3.99
CA GLY A 88 77.30 1.05 -2.67
C GLY A 88 76.34 -0.11 -2.39
N THR A 89 76.84 -1.32 -2.61
CA THR A 89 76.24 -2.64 -2.40
C THR A 89 75.81 -2.97 -0.96
N ASN A 90 74.81 -3.85 -0.86
CA ASN A 90 74.39 -4.70 0.28
C ASN A 90 73.58 -3.96 1.37
N THR A 91 72.46 -4.44 1.90
CA THR A 91 72.01 -5.81 2.18
C THR A 91 70.52 -5.75 2.53
N SER A 92 69.72 -6.67 1.97
CA SER A 92 68.66 -7.41 2.67
C SER A 92 68.03 -6.75 3.92
N VAL A 93 66.88 -6.10 3.75
CA VAL A 93 65.73 -6.28 4.65
C VAL A 93 64.48 -6.29 3.78
N ALA A 94 64.13 -7.48 3.29
CA ALA A 94 62.79 -7.75 2.83
C ALA A 94 61.89 -7.77 4.07
N THR A 95 61.17 -6.68 4.33
CA THR A 95 59.95 -6.74 5.14
C THR A 95 58.85 -7.35 4.28
N THR A 96 58.95 -8.67 4.08
CA THR A 96 57.79 -9.52 3.81
C THR A 96 56.92 -9.50 5.06
N ILE A 97 56.08 -8.49 5.19
CA ILE A 97 54.84 -8.63 5.96
C ILE A 97 53.89 -9.32 5.00
N ASP A 98 53.79 -10.63 5.17
CA ASP A 98 52.89 -11.52 4.48
C ASP A 98 51.51 -10.89 4.26
N GLY A 99 51.22 -10.60 2.99
CA GLY A 99 49.87 -10.33 2.49
C GLY A 99 49.03 -11.60 2.43
N LEU A 100 49.05 -12.41 3.50
CA LEU A 100 48.40 -13.73 3.56
C LEU A 100 46.86 -13.65 3.48
N GLY A 101 46.27 -12.46 3.48
CA GLY A 101 44.85 -12.23 3.24
C GLY A 101 44.53 -11.49 1.93
N GLY A 102 45.52 -10.89 1.26
CA GLY A 102 45.30 -10.13 0.01
C GLY A 102 44.98 -11.05 -1.17
N ASP A 103 45.80 -12.09 -1.34
CA ASP A 103 45.64 -13.05 -2.43
C ASP A 103 44.36 -13.90 -2.30
N GLU A 104 43.95 -14.26 -1.08
CA GLU A 104 42.71 -15.01 -0.85
C GLU A 104 41.46 -14.14 -1.08
N ILE A 105 41.49 -12.87 -0.67
CA ILE A 105 40.41 -11.91 -0.93
C ILE A 105 40.31 -11.64 -2.44
N ASP A 106 41.44 -11.52 -3.14
CA ASP A 106 41.48 -11.33 -4.59
C ASP A 106 40.98 -12.58 -5.35
N LEU A 107 41.28 -13.79 -4.89
CA LEU A 107 40.77 -15.03 -5.48
C LEU A 107 39.27 -15.22 -5.26
N LEU A 108 38.75 -14.88 -4.07
CA LEU A 108 37.31 -14.91 -3.80
C LEU A 108 36.57 -13.87 -4.64
N ARG A 109 37.13 -12.67 -4.78
CA ARG A 109 36.57 -11.62 -5.63
C ARG A 109 36.53 -12.04 -7.10
N ARG A 110 37.62 -12.61 -7.63
CA ARG A 110 37.64 -13.14 -9.02
C ARG A 110 36.59 -14.23 -9.24
N ARG A 111 36.40 -15.13 -8.27
CA ARG A 111 35.35 -16.16 -8.37
C ARG A 111 33.94 -15.59 -8.36
N ASP A 112 33.69 -14.57 -7.54
CA ASP A 112 32.39 -13.90 -7.52
C ASP A 112 32.17 -13.13 -8.85
N GLU A 113 33.20 -12.49 -9.40
CA GLU A 113 33.16 -11.82 -10.71
C GLU A 113 32.87 -12.83 -11.85
N GLU A 114 33.58 -13.96 -11.90
CA GLU A 114 33.33 -15.02 -12.90
C GLU A 114 31.90 -15.59 -12.81
N MET A 115 31.38 -15.73 -11.58
CA MET A 115 30.02 -16.20 -11.33
C MET A 115 28.97 -15.18 -11.78
N ALA A 116 29.21 -13.90 -11.49
CA ALA A 116 28.37 -12.79 -11.94
C ALA A 116 28.35 -12.67 -13.47
N ASP A 117 29.52 -12.78 -14.11
CA ASP A 117 29.66 -12.74 -15.56
C ASP A 117 28.93 -13.90 -16.25
N MET A 118 29.04 -15.12 -15.71
CA MET A 118 28.30 -16.27 -16.22
C MET A 118 26.79 -16.08 -16.09
N ALA A 119 26.32 -15.62 -14.92
CA ALA A 119 24.90 -15.34 -14.70
C ALA A 119 24.39 -14.27 -15.68
N LEU A 120 25.13 -13.18 -15.86
CA LEU A 120 24.79 -12.09 -16.78
C LEU A 120 24.81 -12.55 -18.24
N PHE A 121 25.76 -13.40 -18.62
CA PHE A 121 25.81 -14.00 -19.96
C PHE A 121 24.56 -14.85 -20.24
N LEU A 122 24.17 -15.72 -19.31
CA LEU A 122 22.97 -16.54 -19.44
C LEU A 122 21.69 -15.70 -19.47
N ALA A 123 21.60 -14.66 -18.64
CA ALA A 123 20.48 -13.72 -18.67
C ALA A 123 20.37 -12.98 -20.00
N LYS A 124 21.50 -12.53 -20.58
CA LYS A 124 21.53 -11.91 -21.92
C LYS A 124 21.09 -12.89 -23.01
N ALA A 125 21.55 -14.14 -22.96
CA ALA A 125 21.14 -15.17 -23.90
C ALA A 125 19.62 -15.39 -23.87
N ILE A 126 19.02 -15.42 -22.68
CA ILE A 126 17.55 -15.52 -22.50
C ILE A 126 16.86 -14.25 -23.01
N GLY A 127 17.39 -13.07 -22.65
CA GLY A 127 16.85 -11.76 -23.03
C GLY A 127 16.77 -11.54 -24.54
N GLU A 128 17.80 -11.96 -25.28
CA GLU A 128 17.91 -11.75 -26.73
C GLU A 128 17.25 -12.86 -27.55
N ALA A 129 17.36 -14.12 -27.11
CA ALA A 129 16.86 -15.27 -27.84
C ALA A 129 16.32 -16.35 -26.87
N PRO A 130 15.14 -16.14 -26.27
CA PRO A 130 14.60 -17.04 -25.26
C PRO A 130 14.37 -18.45 -25.83
N SER A 131 15.14 -19.41 -25.31
CA SER A 131 15.04 -20.82 -25.69
C SER A 131 14.94 -21.70 -24.44
N GLN A 132 14.37 -22.90 -24.59
CA GLN A 132 14.33 -23.87 -23.50
C GLN A 132 15.74 -24.24 -23.04
N LEU A 133 16.70 -24.30 -23.98
CA LEU A 133 18.10 -24.58 -23.68
C LEU A 133 18.72 -23.47 -22.80
N SER A 134 18.60 -22.21 -23.19
CA SER A 134 19.17 -21.08 -22.43
C SER A 134 18.58 -20.97 -21.01
N LEU A 135 17.28 -21.25 -20.86
CA LEU A 135 16.63 -21.33 -19.55
C LEU A 135 17.14 -22.52 -18.74
N SER A 136 17.28 -23.70 -19.36
CA SER A 136 17.80 -24.89 -18.69
C SER A 136 19.25 -24.72 -18.23
N GLU A 137 20.07 -23.98 -18.98
CA GLU A 137 21.45 -23.65 -18.59
C GLU A 137 21.48 -22.72 -17.38
N LEU A 138 20.62 -21.69 -17.35
CA LEU A 138 20.49 -20.81 -16.18
C LEU A 138 20.02 -21.60 -14.95
N VAL A 139 18.96 -22.40 -15.07
CA VAL A 139 18.43 -23.23 -13.97
C VAL A 139 19.51 -24.20 -13.46
N SER A 140 20.22 -24.88 -14.37
CA SER A 140 21.31 -25.81 -14.00
C SER A 140 22.46 -25.10 -13.29
N PHE A 141 22.79 -23.87 -13.72
CA PHE A 141 23.79 -23.05 -13.06
C PHE A 141 23.34 -22.64 -11.65
N LEU A 142 22.10 -22.22 -11.49
CA LEU A 142 21.50 -21.84 -10.20
C LEU A 142 21.39 -23.02 -9.23
N GLU A 143 21.00 -24.20 -9.69
CA GLU A 143 20.99 -25.43 -8.87
C GLU A 143 22.39 -25.82 -8.39
N LYS A 144 23.37 -25.77 -9.29
CA LYS A 144 24.75 -26.20 -8.97
C LYS A 144 25.43 -25.27 -7.97
N VAL A 145 25.19 -23.97 -8.08
CA VAL A 145 25.90 -22.95 -7.30
C VAL A 145 25.09 -22.47 -6.09
N GLY A 146 23.76 -22.49 -6.21
CA GLY A 146 22.80 -21.94 -5.26
C GLY A 146 22.38 -20.52 -5.63
N VAL A 147 21.07 -20.28 -5.71
CA VAL A 147 20.47 -18.96 -5.98
C VAL A 147 21.03 -17.85 -5.06
N PRO A 148 21.09 -18.02 -3.72
CA PRO A 148 21.59 -16.95 -2.85
C PRO A 148 23.06 -16.57 -3.13
N ARG A 149 23.88 -17.55 -3.53
CA ARG A 149 25.30 -17.34 -3.79
C ARG A 149 25.51 -16.58 -5.09
N VAL A 150 24.78 -16.93 -6.14
CA VAL A 150 24.82 -16.22 -7.43
C VAL A 150 24.35 -14.77 -7.27
N LEU A 151 23.27 -14.54 -6.54
CA LEU A 151 22.74 -13.20 -6.30
C LEU A 151 23.70 -12.34 -5.44
N LEU A 152 24.35 -12.94 -4.45
CA LEU A 152 25.39 -12.26 -3.66
C LEU A 152 26.61 -11.89 -4.52
N ALA A 153 27.03 -12.77 -5.43
CA ALA A 153 28.11 -12.50 -6.37
C ALA A 153 27.75 -11.36 -7.33
N LEU A 154 26.54 -11.38 -7.91
CA LEU A 154 26.01 -10.28 -8.72
C LEU A 154 25.98 -8.95 -7.95
N LYS A 155 25.57 -8.95 -6.68
CA LYS A 155 25.55 -7.76 -5.82
C LYS A 155 26.96 -7.22 -5.59
N ARG A 156 27.93 -8.08 -5.31
CA ARG A 156 29.35 -7.70 -5.09
C ARG A 156 30.02 -7.17 -6.36
N ALA A 157 29.63 -7.70 -7.51
CA ALA A 157 30.09 -7.25 -8.83
C ALA A 157 29.29 -6.06 -9.39
N GLU A 158 28.33 -5.52 -8.64
CA GLU A 158 27.44 -4.42 -9.07
C GLU A 158 26.68 -4.73 -10.39
N ALA A 159 26.41 -6.02 -10.66
CA ALA A 159 25.83 -6.51 -11.90
C ALA A 159 24.35 -6.89 -11.79
N THR A 160 23.74 -6.78 -10.61
CA THR A 160 22.36 -7.25 -10.34
C THR A 160 21.32 -6.54 -11.21
N GLU A 161 21.40 -5.22 -11.35
CA GLU A 161 20.46 -4.46 -12.19
C GLU A 161 20.53 -4.88 -13.66
N ALA A 162 21.75 -5.02 -14.19
CA ALA A 162 21.98 -5.44 -15.58
C ALA A 162 21.54 -6.88 -15.83
N PHE A 163 21.69 -7.76 -14.84
CA PHE A 163 21.19 -9.14 -14.88
C PHE A 163 19.66 -9.17 -14.97
N VAL A 164 18.98 -8.41 -14.10
CA VAL A 164 17.51 -8.31 -14.08
C VAL A 164 16.99 -7.71 -15.39
N ASP A 165 17.57 -6.60 -15.86
CA ASP A 165 17.17 -5.98 -17.12
C ASP A 165 17.36 -6.91 -18.31
N ALA A 166 18.46 -7.66 -18.36
CA ALA A 166 18.69 -8.64 -19.42
C ALA A 166 17.65 -9.77 -19.39
N LEU A 167 17.33 -10.31 -18.21
CA LEU A 167 16.43 -11.45 -18.07
C LEU A 167 14.99 -11.11 -18.51
N PHE A 168 14.50 -9.93 -18.15
CA PHE A 168 13.09 -9.53 -18.39
C PHE A 168 12.89 -8.68 -19.65
N ARG A 169 13.93 -8.51 -20.48
CA ARG A 169 13.79 -7.99 -21.84
C ARG A 169 13.19 -9.00 -22.82
N ALA A 170 13.20 -10.29 -22.46
CA ALA A 170 12.74 -11.37 -23.32
C ALA A 170 11.24 -11.29 -23.64
N HIS A 171 10.84 -11.80 -24.80
CA HIS A 171 9.46 -12.12 -25.16
C HIS A 171 9.27 -13.65 -25.20
N PRO A 172 9.27 -14.33 -24.05
CA PRO A 172 9.18 -15.79 -23.97
C PRO A 172 7.81 -16.31 -24.39
N ASN A 173 7.76 -17.57 -24.82
CA ASN A 173 6.48 -18.29 -24.92
C ASN A 173 5.88 -18.54 -23.52
N GLN A 174 4.66 -19.07 -23.46
CA GLN A 174 3.93 -19.20 -22.19
C GLN A 174 4.63 -20.09 -21.15
N ALA A 175 5.20 -21.23 -21.55
CA ALA A 175 5.90 -22.13 -20.63
C ALA A 175 7.18 -21.48 -20.08
N GLN A 176 7.97 -20.86 -20.97
CA GLN A 176 9.17 -20.11 -20.61
C GLN A 176 8.86 -18.92 -19.68
N ARG A 177 7.72 -18.25 -19.90
CA ARG A 177 7.24 -17.15 -19.06
C ARG A 177 6.94 -17.62 -17.64
N VAL A 178 6.25 -18.74 -17.48
CA VAL A 178 5.96 -19.34 -16.16
C VAL A 178 7.26 -19.66 -15.43
N LEU A 179 8.25 -20.25 -16.10
CA LEU A 179 9.56 -20.53 -15.54
C LEU A 179 10.28 -19.26 -15.05
N LEU A 180 10.30 -18.21 -15.88
CA LEU A 180 10.90 -16.93 -15.50
C LEU A 180 10.18 -16.26 -14.33
N LEU A 181 8.85 -16.36 -14.25
CA LEU A 181 8.08 -15.82 -13.13
C LEU A 181 8.35 -16.56 -11.82
N ARG A 182 8.52 -17.89 -11.88
CA ARG A 182 8.94 -18.70 -10.71
C ARG A 182 10.32 -18.25 -10.22
N LEU A 183 11.29 -18.13 -11.13
CA LEU A 183 12.63 -17.62 -10.80
C LEU A 183 12.59 -16.20 -10.23
N LEU A 184 11.74 -15.32 -10.76
CA LEU A 184 11.58 -13.96 -10.24
C LEU A 184 11.10 -13.97 -8.79
N LEU A 185 10.08 -14.75 -8.46
CA LEU A 185 9.57 -14.88 -7.09
C LEU A 185 10.66 -15.38 -6.14
N GLU A 186 11.48 -16.33 -6.59
CA GLU A 186 12.64 -16.81 -5.84
C GLU A 186 13.68 -15.70 -5.63
N PHE A 187 13.98 -14.91 -6.65
CA PHE A 187 14.93 -13.80 -6.53
C PHE A 187 14.44 -12.70 -5.59
N LEU A 188 13.13 -12.42 -5.57
CA LEU A 188 12.51 -11.47 -4.63
C LEU A 188 12.67 -11.89 -3.16
N HIS A 189 12.96 -13.16 -2.88
CA HIS A 189 13.24 -13.64 -1.53
C HIS A 189 14.67 -13.31 -1.05
N PHE A 190 15.63 -13.19 -1.97
CA PHE A 190 17.06 -13.06 -1.65
C PHE A 190 17.68 -11.70 -2.00
N VAL A 191 17.04 -10.91 -2.86
CA VAL A 191 17.55 -9.59 -3.27
C VAL A 191 16.64 -8.49 -2.75
N GLU A 192 17.26 -7.35 -2.43
CA GLU A 192 16.57 -6.08 -2.21
C GLU A 192 15.62 -5.76 -3.38
N ALA A 193 14.36 -5.49 -3.02
CA ALA A 193 13.27 -5.23 -3.96
C ALA A 193 13.58 -4.11 -4.94
N GLU A 194 14.38 -3.12 -4.50
CA GLU A 194 14.75 -1.95 -5.28
C GLU A 194 15.37 -2.29 -6.63
N VAL A 195 16.10 -3.40 -6.72
CA VAL A 195 16.72 -3.85 -7.97
C VAL A 195 15.67 -4.17 -9.05
N PHE A 196 14.45 -4.53 -8.63
CA PHE A 196 13.34 -4.87 -9.53
C PHE A 196 12.41 -3.69 -9.80
N PHE A 197 12.67 -2.51 -9.22
CA PHE A 197 11.92 -1.27 -9.51
C PHE A 197 12.33 -0.68 -10.86
N GLN A 198 12.23 -1.50 -11.90
CA GLN A 198 12.59 -1.18 -13.26
C GLN A 198 11.37 -1.29 -14.16
N ARG A 199 11.25 -0.37 -15.12
CA ARG A 199 10.13 -0.33 -16.06
C ARG A 199 9.97 -1.65 -16.84
N GLY A 200 11.09 -2.25 -17.29
CA GLY A 200 11.07 -3.50 -18.06
C GLY A 200 10.43 -4.65 -17.28
N VAL A 201 10.78 -4.81 -16.00
CA VAL A 201 10.21 -5.83 -15.10
C VAL A 201 8.70 -5.63 -14.94
N ILE A 202 8.26 -4.40 -14.67
CA ILE A 202 6.84 -4.12 -14.49
C ILE A 202 6.05 -4.37 -15.78
N VAL A 203 6.60 -3.98 -16.95
CA VAL A 203 5.97 -4.26 -18.24
C VAL A 203 5.85 -5.77 -18.47
N PHE A 204 6.91 -6.54 -18.25
CA PHE A 204 6.90 -8.00 -18.39
C PHE A 204 5.86 -8.66 -17.47
N LEU A 205 5.78 -8.24 -16.21
CA LEU A 205 4.79 -8.73 -15.27
C LEU A 205 3.37 -8.41 -15.74
N VAL A 206 3.13 -7.17 -16.14
CA VAL A 206 1.82 -6.71 -16.61
C VAL A 206 1.43 -7.43 -17.90
N GLU A 207 2.34 -7.72 -18.82
CA GLU A 207 2.09 -8.56 -20.00
C GLU A 207 1.75 -10.01 -19.63
N SER A 208 2.34 -10.52 -18.55
CA SER A 208 2.11 -11.88 -18.07
C SER A 208 0.74 -12.09 -17.40
N LEU A 209 0.00 -11.00 -17.14
CA LEU A 209 -1.39 -11.02 -16.65
C LEU A 209 -2.41 -11.34 -17.76
N ALA A 210 -2.03 -11.19 -19.03
CA ALA A 210 -2.94 -11.48 -20.13
C ALA A 210 -3.25 -13.00 -20.19
N PRO A 211 -4.50 -13.40 -20.45
CA PRO A 211 -4.81 -14.80 -20.71
C PRO A 211 -3.99 -15.30 -21.90
N PRO A 212 -3.54 -16.57 -21.91
CA PRO A 212 -2.82 -17.13 -23.04
C PRO A 212 -3.73 -17.05 -24.27
N ASP A 213 -3.32 -16.23 -25.26
CA ASP A 213 -4.19 -15.75 -26.33
C ASP A 213 -5.04 -16.84 -27.00
N THR A 214 -6.34 -16.57 -27.06
CA THR A 214 -7.17 -16.95 -28.21
C THR A 214 -6.70 -16.09 -29.39
N SER A 215 -5.66 -16.57 -30.09
CA SER A 215 -5.16 -16.15 -31.41
C SER A 215 -5.71 -14.82 -31.96
N GLN A 216 -4.89 -13.76 -31.92
CA GLN A 216 -4.93 -12.72 -32.95
C GLN A 216 -3.61 -12.65 -33.73
N PRO A 217 -3.68 -12.48 -35.06
CA PRO A 217 -2.54 -12.52 -35.95
C PRO A 217 -1.70 -11.26 -35.80
N SER A 218 -0.39 -11.46 -35.80
CA SER A 218 0.68 -10.48 -35.86
C SER A 218 0.34 -9.29 -36.77
N ALA A 219 -0.07 -8.18 -36.15
CA ALA A 219 -0.11 -6.89 -36.81
C ALA A 219 1.33 -6.38 -36.94
N SER A 220 1.74 -6.30 -38.20
CA SER A 220 3.01 -5.78 -38.70
C SER A 220 3.38 -4.41 -38.13
N MET A 221 4.59 -4.29 -37.59
CA MET A 221 5.37 -3.05 -37.57
C MET A 221 6.77 -3.33 -38.13
N PRO A 222 7.40 -2.34 -38.79
CA PRO A 222 8.41 -2.59 -39.81
C PRO A 222 9.74 -3.03 -39.20
N SER A 223 10.28 -4.12 -39.71
CA SER A 223 11.61 -4.61 -39.42
C SER A 223 12.66 -3.57 -39.84
N SER A 224 13.17 -2.80 -38.90
CA SER A 224 14.48 -2.16 -39.05
C SER A 224 15.54 -3.26 -39.01
N SER A 225 16.18 -3.47 -40.14
CA SER A 225 17.28 -4.42 -40.33
C SER A 225 18.42 -4.16 -39.36
N LEU A 226 18.50 -4.97 -38.30
CA LEU A 226 19.72 -5.20 -37.54
C LEU A 226 20.18 -6.62 -37.84
N SER A 227 21.35 -6.68 -38.48
CA SER A 227 22.13 -7.86 -38.83
C SER A 227 21.95 -9.01 -37.83
N ALA A 228 21.20 -10.04 -38.23
CA ALA A 228 21.17 -11.31 -37.53
C ALA A 228 22.60 -11.89 -37.52
N ALA A 229 23.24 -11.87 -36.35
CA ALA A 229 24.51 -12.55 -36.15
C ALA A 229 24.31 -14.04 -36.43
N VAL A 230 25.00 -14.53 -37.46
CA VAL A 230 25.02 -15.94 -37.85
C VAL A 230 25.64 -16.73 -36.70
N HIS A 231 24.80 -17.43 -35.95
CA HIS A 231 25.21 -18.32 -34.86
C HIS A 231 26.13 -19.43 -35.40
N TRP A 232 27.26 -19.66 -34.74
CA TRP A 232 28.35 -20.51 -35.24
C TRP A 232 27.98 -22.01 -35.39
N SER A 233 26.85 -22.45 -34.83
CA SER A 233 26.37 -23.83 -34.95
C SER A 233 25.77 -24.19 -36.32
N ALA A 234 25.58 -23.21 -37.22
CA ALA A 234 24.98 -23.41 -38.54
C ALA A 234 25.96 -23.95 -39.63
N ARG A 235 27.05 -24.64 -39.25
CA ARG A 235 27.92 -25.37 -40.19
C ARG A 235 28.00 -26.86 -39.85
N LYS A 236 27.07 -27.63 -40.40
CA LYS A 236 27.38 -28.95 -41.00
C LYS A 236 26.28 -29.37 -41.97
N LYS A 237 26.50 -29.00 -43.23
CA LYS A 237 25.84 -29.60 -44.39
C LYS A 237 26.48 -30.97 -44.61
N CYS A 238 25.89 -32.02 -44.05
CA CYS A 238 26.20 -33.40 -44.48
C CYS A 238 25.14 -33.84 -45.48
N VAL A 239 25.65 -34.17 -46.65
CA VAL A 239 24.96 -34.70 -47.82
C VAL A 239 24.24 -36.00 -47.47
N SER A 240 22.96 -36.08 -47.81
CA SER A 240 22.17 -37.32 -47.78
C SER A 240 22.73 -38.35 -48.77
N PRO A 241 22.64 -39.64 -48.43
CA PRO A 241 22.22 -40.62 -49.43
C PRO A 241 20.94 -41.32 -49.00
N SER A 242 19.98 -41.29 -49.91
CA SER A 242 18.74 -42.05 -49.91
C SER A 242 19.02 -43.56 -49.84
N VAL A 243 18.47 -44.27 -48.85
CA VAL A 243 18.04 -45.68 -48.97
C VAL A 243 16.83 -45.96 -48.07
N ALA A 244 15.75 -46.41 -48.72
CA ALA A 244 14.65 -47.30 -48.34
C ALA A 244 14.01 -47.29 -46.93
N SER A 245 12.68 -47.23 -46.97
CA SER A 245 11.69 -47.52 -45.93
C SER A 245 11.77 -48.94 -45.36
N VAL A 246 11.73 -49.07 -44.02
CA VAL A 246 11.12 -50.22 -43.32
C VAL A 246 10.43 -49.74 -42.03
N SER A 247 9.25 -50.30 -41.83
CA SER A 247 8.22 -50.07 -40.82
C SER A 247 8.64 -50.18 -39.35
N GLY A 248 7.89 -49.49 -38.49
CA GLY A 248 7.47 -50.02 -37.17
C GLY A 248 8.21 -49.48 -35.94
N ALA A 249 7.64 -48.45 -35.32
CA ALA A 249 7.43 -48.30 -33.87
C ALA A 249 7.11 -46.83 -33.58
N SER A 250 5.90 -46.58 -33.10
CA SER A 250 5.49 -45.29 -32.53
C SER A 250 6.35 -44.98 -31.30
N SER A 251 7.38 -44.16 -31.49
CA SER A 251 8.08 -43.47 -30.40
C SER A 251 7.22 -42.33 -29.88
N PRO A 252 7.15 -42.09 -28.56
CA PRO A 252 6.63 -40.84 -28.04
C PRO A 252 7.58 -39.71 -28.44
N SER A 253 7.03 -38.58 -28.85
CA SER A 253 7.77 -37.36 -29.16
C SER A 253 8.57 -36.88 -27.94
N PRO A 254 9.90 -36.66 -28.04
CA PRO A 254 10.78 -36.31 -26.91
C PRO A 254 10.67 -34.85 -26.43
N THR A 255 9.69 -34.09 -26.92
CA THR A 255 9.54 -32.65 -26.61
C THR A 255 8.72 -32.38 -25.36
N GLU A 256 7.79 -33.26 -24.98
CA GLU A 256 6.96 -33.06 -23.77
C GLU A 256 7.75 -33.42 -22.49
N SER A 257 8.48 -34.54 -22.49
CA SER A 257 9.22 -35.01 -21.30
C SER A 257 10.32 -34.05 -20.82
N CYS A 258 10.92 -33.27 -21.72
CA CYS A 258 11.98 -32.31 -21.37
C CYS A 258 11.42 -30.99 -20.82
N SER A 259 10.17 -30.65 -21.13
CA SER A 259 9.48 -29.48 -20.56
C SER A 259 9.08 -29.76 -19.12
N ASP A 260 8.51 -30.93 -18.86
CA ASP A 260 8.08 -31.34 -17.53
C ASP A 260 9.28 -31.44 -16.56
N GLU A 261 10.42 -31.97 -17.03
CA GLU A 261 11.65 -32.06 -16.22
C GLU A 261 12.23 -30.69 -15.86
N LEU A 262 12.17 -29.71 -16.77
CA LEU A 262 12.64 -28.34 -16.49
C LEU A 262 11.69 -27.61 -15.51
N ASP A 263 10.40 -27.84 -15.66
CA ASP A 263 9.38 -27.32 -14.74
C ASP A 263 9.57 -27.88 -13.33
N ASP A 264 9.75 -29.20 -13.19
CA ASP A 264 10.02 -29.88 -11.92
C ASP A 264 11.30 -29.36 -11.25
N ARG A 265 12.37 -29.17 -12.02
CA ARG A 265 13.65 -28.61 -11.54
C ARG A 265 13.50 -27.18 -11.02
N THR A 266 12.79 -26.34 -11.76
CA THR A 266 12.55 -24.95 -11.37
C THR A 266 11.62 -24.88 -10.16
N GLN A 267 10.64 -25.76 -10.07
CA GLN A 267 9.80 -25.92 -8.89
C GLN A 267 10.61 -26.42 -7.69
N GLY A 268 11.54 -27.35 -7.88
CA GLY A 268 12.46 -27.83 -6.85
C GLY A 268 13.35 -26.72 -6.29
N LEU A 269 13.83 -25.81 -7.14
CA LEU A 269 14.54 -24.60 -6.71
C LEU A 269 13.68 -23.69 -5.83
N CYS A 270 12.40 -23.50 -6.18
CA CYS A 270 11.49 -22.58 -5.49
C CYS A 270 10.84 -23.17 -4.22
N LEU A 271 10.73 -24.49 -4.11
CA LEU A 271 10.19 -25.16 -2.92
C LEU A 271 11.24 -25.36 -1.83
N ALA A 272 12.54 -25.37 -2.20
CA ALA A 272 13.63 -25.52 -1.23
C ALA A 272 13.75 -24.31 -0.27
N SER A 273 13.13 -23.19 -0.62
CA SER A 273 13.14 -21.91 0.11
C SER A 273 11.81 -21.61 0.83
N SER A 274 10.70 -22.27 0.48
CA SER A 274 9.38 -22.06 1.10
C SER A 274 9.02 -23.18 2.10
N THR A 275 8.80 -22.83 3.36
CA THR A 275 8.41 -23.79 4.43
C THR A 275 6.98 -24.33 4.34
N ASP A 276 6.15 -23.86 3.42
CA ASP A 276 4.75 -24.28 3.32
C ASP A 276 4.54 -25.38 2.28
N ALA A 277 4.81 -26.60 2.72
CA ALA A 277 4.40 -27.82 2.04
C ALA A 277 2.90 -28.08 2.26
N SER A 278 2.02 -27.37 1.56
CA SER A 278 0.63 -27.82 1.41
C SER A 278 0.03 -27.47 0.04
N SER A 279 -0.07 -28.50 -0.79
CA SER A 279 -1.01 -28.71 -1.91
C SER A 279 -0.98 -27.76 -3.12
N SER A 280 -0.78 -28.35 -4.31
CA SER A 280 -1.15 -27.84 -5.64
C SER A 280 -0.24 -26.77 -6.30
N ALA A 281 1.09 -26.91 -6.23
CA ALA A 281 2.02 -26.02 -6.94
C ALA A 281 2.16 -26.28 -8.47
N THR A 282 1.54 -27.35 -9.00
CA THR A 282 1.63 -27.73 -10.42
C THR A 282 0.69 -26.95 -11.37
N ASN A 283 -0.25 -26.14 -10.85
CA ASN A 283 -1.27 -25.45 -11.67
C ASN A 283 -1.19 -23.90 -11.67
N ALA A 284 -0.08 -23.30 -11.19
CA ALA A 284 0.02 -21.85 -11.11
C ALA A 284 0.07 -21.20 -12.51
N THR A 285 -0.95 -20.42 -12.87
CA THR A 285 -1.01 -19.65 -14.13
C THR A 285 0.03 -18.54 -14.14
N SER A 286 0.46 -18.08 -15.33
CA SER A 286 1.35 -16.92 -15.44
C SER A 286 0.74 -15.68 -14.78
N ALA A 287 -0.58 -15.53 -14.87
CA ALA A 287 -1.31 -14.44 -14.25
C ALA A 287 -1.18 -14.50 -12.72
N LEU A 288 -1.40 -15.67 -12.10
CA LEU A 288 -1.27 -15.82 -10.65
C LEU A 288 0.15 -15.53 -10.15
N LEU A 289 1.17 -16.05 -10.83
CA LEU A 289 2.57 -15.80 -10.45
C LEU A 289 2.94 -14.32 -10.63
N SER A 290 2.45 -13.68 -11.69
CA SER A 290 2.65 -12.25 -11.93
C SER A 290 1.95 -11.39 -10.88
N LEU A 291 0.70 -11.72 -10.52
CA LEU A 291 -0.03 -11.03 -9.44
C LEU A 291 0.73 -11.11 -8.12
N LYS A 292 1.27 -12.28 -7.77
CA LYS A 292 2.11 -12.45 -6.58
C LYS A 292 3.35 -11.56 -6.62
N ALA A 293 4.10 -11.59 -7.72
CA ALA A 293 5.31 -10.79 -7.87
C ALA A 293 5.01 -9.28 -7.80
N LEU A 294 3.95 -8.83 -8.50
CA LEU A 294 3.50 -7.43 -8.46
C LEU A 294 3.08 -7.01 -7.06
N LEU A 295 2.34 -7.86 -6.34
CA LEU A 295 1.91 -7.56 -4.98
C LEU A 295 3.12 -7.38 -4.06
N THR A 296 4.10 -8.30 -4.12
CA THR A 296 5.36 -8.19 -3.37
C THR A 296 6.10 -6.88 -3.69
N LEU A 297 6.26 -6.56 -4.98
CA LEU A 297 6.97 -5.35 -5.42
C LEU A 297 6.28 -4.06 -4.98
N VAL A 298 4.96 -3.94 -5.17
CA VAL A 298 4.20 -2.75 -4.80
C VAL A 298 4.22 -2.58 -3.27
N PHE A 299 4.03 -3.68 -2.52
CA PHE A 299 4.05 -3.64 -1.07
C PHE A 299 5.42 -3.20 -0.53
N GLN A 300 6.51 -3.75 -1.05
CA GLN A 300 7.87 -3.35 -0.68
C GLN A 300 8.14 -1.88 -1.06
N HIS A 301 7.73 -1.46 -2.25
CA HIS A 301 7.87 -0.08 -2.70
C HIS A 301 7.14 0.91 -1.77
N ASN A 302 5.91 0.60 -1.35
CA ASN A 302 5.14 1.43 -0.44
C ASN A 302 5.74 1.51 0.97
N ARG A 303 6.52 0.51 1.41
CA ARG A 303 7.24 0.52 2.69
C ARG A 303 8.56 1.30 2.65
N SER A 304 9.17 1.45 1.48
CA SER A 304 10.46 2.13 1.31
C SER A 304 10.30 3.66 1.35
N LEU A 305 10.18 4.22 2.56
CA LEU A 305 10.02 5.66 2.82
C LEU A 305 11.10 6.55 2.16
N HIS A 306 12.30 6.02 1.93
CA HIS A 306 13.40 6.73 1.30
C HIS A 306 13.22 6.93 -0.22
N LEU A 307 12.32 6.15 -0.84
CA LEU A 307 11.96 6.26 -2.27
C LEU A 307 10.75 7.17 -2.50
N ALA A 308 10.17 7.76 -1.45
CA ALA A 308 9.02 8.66 -1.54
C ALA A 308 9.32 10.03 -2.19
N SER A 309 10.49 10.21 -2.81
CA SER A 309 10.80 11.42 -3.56
C SER A 309 9.88 11.52 -4.79
N PRO A 310 9.28 12.69 -5.09
CA PRO A 310 8.46 12.90 -6.28
C PRO A 310 9.17 12.64 -7.62
N SER A 311 10.51 12.60 -7.61
CA SER A 311 11.36 12.30 -8.78
C SER A 311 11.73 10.83 -8.92
N ALA A 312 11.34 9.97 -7.97
CA ALA A 312 11.67 8.55 -7.98
C ALA A 312 10.73 7.77 -8.92
N PHE A 313 11.23 6.65 -9.44
CA PHE A 313 10.43 5.69 -10.19
C PHE A 313 9.25 5.20 -9.34
N SER A 314 8.04 5.24 -9.91
CA SER A 314 6.84 4.70 -9.27
C SER A 314 6.44 3.38 -9.90
N VAL A 315 6.38 2.33 -9.08
CA VAL A 315 5.88 1.01 -9.48
C VAL A 315 4.41 1.12 -9.92
N SER A 316 3.57 1.80 -9.15
CA SER A 316 2.14 1.95 -9.42
C SER A 316 1.85 2.68 -10.72
N LEU A 317 2.55 3.79 -11.03
CA LEU A 317 2.39 4.48 -12.33
C LEU A 317 2.89 3.63 -13.48
N SER A 318 4.04 2.96 -13.30
CA SER A 318 4.58 2.09 -14.35
C SER A 318 3.64 0.93 -14.66
N PHE A 319 3.00 0.37 -13.64
CA PHE A 319 1.95 -0.64 -13.77
C PHE A 319 0.75 -0.10 -14.57
N ALA A 320 0.23 1.07 -14.20
CA ALA A 320 -0.89 1.69 -14.91
C ALA A 320 -0.54 2.03 -16.37
N HIS A 321 0.63 2.61 -16.62
CA HIS A 321 1.11 2.97 -17.97
C HIS A 321 1.37 1.75 -18.85
N ALA A 322 1.68 0.59 -18.27
CA ALA A 322 1.81 -0.68 -18.98
C ALA A 322 0.45 -1.33 -19.32
N GLY A 323 -0.68 -0.69 -18.98
CA GLY A 323 -2.02 -1.24 -19.20
C GLY A 323 -2.45 -2.22 -18.09
N GLY A 324 -1.85 -2.12 -16.91
CA GLY A 324 -2.09 -3.03 -15.81
C GLY A 324 -3.51 -2.96 -15.26
N LEU A 325 -4.08 -1.76 -15.15
CA LEU A 325 -5.44 -1.53 -14.63
C LEU A 325 -6.49 -2.21 -15.51
N GLU A 326 -6.34 -2.13 -16.83
CA GLU A 326 -7.24 -2.76 -17.79
C GLU A 326 -7.18 -4.29 -17.68
N ARG A 327 -5.98 -4.86 -17.52
CA ARG A 327 -5.78 -6.31 -17.38
C ARG A 327 -6.34 -6.84 -16.06
N VAL A 328 -6.11 -6.17 -14.94
CA VAL A 328 -6.70 -6.58 -13.66
C VAL A 328 -8.22 -6.42 -13.66
N GLY A 329 -8.76 -5.43 -14.39
CA GLY A 329 -10.20 -5.31 -14.61
C GLY A 329 -10.81 -6.56 -15.26
N GLN A 330 -10.11 -7.18 -16.21
CA GLN A 330 -10.53 -8.45 -16.82
C GLN A 330 -10.39 -9.62 -15.83
N LEU A 331 -9.32 -9.66 -15.05
CA LEU A 331 -9.07 -10.73 -14.07
C LEU A 331 -10.05 -10.72 -12.88
N LEU A 332 -10.65 -9.58 -12.54
CA LEU A 332 -11.70 -9.51 -11.50
C LEU A 332 -12.90 -10.44 -11.78
N LEU A 333 -13.17 -10.70 -13.07
CA LEU A 333 -14.26 -11.58 -13.50
C LEU A 333 -13.90 -13.07 -13.37
N ASN A 334 -12.61 -13.41 -13.30
CA ASN A 334 -12.14 -14.79 -13.16
C ASN A 334 -12.06 -15.18 -11.68
N GLU A 335 -12.79 -16.23 -11.29
CA GLU A 335 -12.87 -16.69 -9.91
C GLU A 335 -11.52 -17.11 -9.30
N ASN A 336 -10.62 -17.69 -10.11
CA ASN A 336 -9.36 -18.24 -9.60
C ASN A 336 -8.34 -17.15 -9.25
N GLU A 337 -8.35 -16.02 -9.97
CA GLU A 337 -7.40 -14.92 -9.78
C GLU A 337 -8.01 -13.73 -9.02
N ARG A 338 -9.33 -13.71 -8.78
CA ARG A 338 -10.05 -12.57 -8.19
C ARG A 338 -9.45 -12.09 -6.87
N GLU A 339 -9.15 -13.00 -5.95
CA GLU A 339 -8.65 -12.65 -4.61
C GLU A 339 -7.29 -11.94 -4.68
N TRP A 340 -6.35 -12.49 -5.45
CA TRP A 340 -5.04 -11.88 -5.68
C TRP A 340 -5.15 -10.56 -6.44
N THR A 341 -6.10 -10.47 -7.36
CA THR A 341 -6.39 -9.24 -8.11
C THR A 341 -6.92 -8.13 -7.19
N LEU A 342 -7.86 -8.45 -6.30
CA LEU A 342 -8.38 -7.53 -5.29
C LEU A 342 -7.28 -7.08 -4.32
N SER A 343 -6.42 -8.01 -3.87
CA SER A 343 -5.29 -7.71 -2.99
C SER A 343 -4.29 -6.75 -3.65
N LEU A 344 -3.95 -6.99 -4.92
CA LEU A 344 -3.08 -6.08 -5.68
C LEU A 344 -3.71 -4.70 -5.84
N LEU A 345 -5.00 -4.64 -6.19
CA LEU A 345 -5.74 -3.38 -6.31
C LEU A 345 -5.81 -2.62 -4.99
N GLU A 346 -6.03 -3.30 -3.87
CA GLU A 346 -6.01 -2.71 -2.53
C GLU A 346 -4.67 -2.00 -2.30
N VAL A 347 -3.56 -2.71 -2.46
CA VAL A 347 -2.22 -2.16 -2.21
C VAL A 347 -1.86 -1.05 -3.20
N LEU A 348 -2.17 -1.20 -4.49
CA LEU A 348 -1.91 -0.18 -5.52
C LEU A 348 -2.62 1.15 -5.22
N THR A 349 -3.85 1.08 -4.71
CA THR A 349 -4.71 2.24 -4.46
C THR A 349 -4.52 2.87 -3.08
N THR A 350 -3.64 2.33 -2.23
CA THR A 350 -3.30 2.95 -0.93
C THR A 350 -2.56 4.29 -1.05
N THR A 351 -1.92 4.56 -2.19
CA THR A 351 -1.13 5.77 -2.40
C THR A 351 -1.83 6.72 -3.37
N ASP A 352 -1.68 8.03 -3.14
CA ASP A 352 -2.26 9.09 -3.98
C ASP A 352 -1.69 9.15 -5.40
N VAL A 353 -0.66 8.34 -5.69
CA VAL A 353 0.06 8.35 -6.96
C VAL A 353 -0.86 8.03 -8.13
N LEU A 354 -1.79 7.09 -7.96
CA LEU A 354 -2.75 6.69 -9.01
C LEU A 354 -3.88 7.69 -9.23
N ARG A 355 -4.00 8.76 -8.43
CA ARG A 355 -5.02 9.81 -8.63
C ARG A 355 -4.97 10.40 -10.05
N ARG A 356 -3.77 10.49 -10.65
CA ARG A 356 -3.57 11.01 -12.02
C ARG A 356 -4.11 10.07 -13.11
N GLU A 357 -4.25 8.79 -12.80
CA GLU A 357 -4.81 7.77 -13.68
C GLU A 357 -6.32 7.54 -13.39
N GLY A 358 -6.99 8.55 -12.81
CA GLY A 358 -8.39 8.46 -12.38
C GLY A 358 -9.32 7.89 -13.46
N GLY A 359 -9.20 8.34 -14.70
CA GLY A 359 -10.02 7.82 -15.81
C GLY A 359 -9.88 6.30 -16.06
N ARG A 360 -8.71 5.70 -15.79
CA ARG A 360 -8.52 4.25 -15.86
C ARG A 360 -9.08 3.54 -14.62
N LEU A 361 -8.95 4.14 -13.44
CA LEU A 361 -9.56 3.62 -12.21
C LEU A 361 -11.08 3.54 -12.32
N LEU A 362 -11.72 4.52 -12.97
CA LEU A 362 -13.16 4.54 -13.20
C LEU A 362 -13.65 3.30 -13.98
N GLN A 363 -12.84 2.76 -14.88
CA GLN A 363 -13.21 1.56 -15.66
C GLN A 363 -13.37 0.31 -14.78
N LEU A 364 -12.76 0.28 -13.60
CA LEU A 364 -12.87 -0.84 -12.65
C LEU A 364 -14.17 -0.78 -11.83
N VAL A 365 -14.74 0.40 -11.64
CA VAL A 365 -15.82 0.65 -10.68
C VAL A 365 -17.08 -0.16 -11.01
N PRO A 366 -17.58 -0.25 -12.25
CA PRO A 366 -18.74 -1.07 -12.57
C PRO A 366 -18.55 -2.55 -12.22
N ALA A 367 -17.38 -3.11 -12.51
CA ALA A 367 -17.07 -4.50 -12.18
C ALA A 367 -17.02 -4.72 -10.66
N LEU A 368 -16.36 -3.83 -9.92
CA LEU A 368 -16.27 -3.90 -8.46
C LEU A 368 -17.65 -3.77 -7.79
N VAL A 369 -18.48 -2.82 -8.21
CA VAL A 369 -19.84 -2.66 -7.68
C VAL A 369 -20.70 -3.89 -8.03
N GLY A 370 -20.56 -4.44 -9.24
CA GLY A 370 -21.23 -5.68 -9.64
C GLY A 370 -20.84 -6.88 -8.76
N LEU A 371 -19.55 -6.99 -8.40
CA LEU A 371 -19.04 -8.07 -7.54
C LEU A 371 -19.70 -8.08 -6.16
N LEU A 372 -20.07 -6.94 -5.59
CA LEU A 372 -20.72 -6.88 -4.27
C LEU A 372 -22.03 -7.70 -4.19
N SER A 373 -22.69 -7.93 -5.33
CA SER A 373 -23.92 -8.72 -5.40
C SER A 373 -23.70 -10.20 -5.76
N THR A 374 -22.52 -10.57 -6.26
CA THR A 374 -22.25 -11.92 -6.78
C THR A 374 -21.26 -12.71 -5.92
N VAL A 375 -20.37 -12.05 -5.19
CA VAL A 375 -19.39 -12.72 -4.33
C VAL A 375 -19.97 -13.08 -2.96
N ALA A 376 -19.39 -14.11 -2.34
CA ALA A 376 -19.70 -14.47 -0.96
C ALA A 376 -19.40 -13.31 0.01
N GLN A 377 -20.12 -13.26 1.13
CA GLN A 377 -20.02 -12.17 2.12
C GLN A 377 -18.57 -11.91 2.58
N ALA A 378 -17.79 -12.95 2.83
CA ALA A 378 -16.39 -12.82 3.23
C ALA A 378 -15.52 -12.05 2.19
N ALA A 379 -15.81 -12.23 0.89
CA ALA A 379 -15.08 -11.56 -0.19
C ALA A 379 -15.58 -10.12 -0.45
N GLN A 380 -16.76 -9.74 0.05
CA GLN A 380 -17.29 -8.38 -0.09
C GLN A 380 -16.39 -7.35 0.60
N VAL A 381 -15.73 -7.73 1.70
CA VAL A 381 -14.81 -6.85 2.43
C VAL A 381 -13.64 -6.41 1.55
N SER A 382 -13.00 -7.35 0.83
CA SER A 382 -11.91 -7.04 -0.09
C SER A 382 -12.36 -6.14 -1.24
N VAL A 383 -13.57 -6.34 -1.76
CA VAL A 383 -14.15 -5.45 -2.78
C VAL A 383 -14.39 -4.05 -2.21
N LEU A 384 -14.96 -3.94 -1.00
CA LEU A 384 -15.23 -2.66 -0.35
C LEU A 384 -13.95 -1.90 -0.01
N LYS A 385 -12.87 -2.57 0.39
CA LYS A 385 -11.54 -1.96 0.58
C LYS A 385 -11.06 -1.26 -0.69
N VAL A 386 -11.13 -1.96 -1.83
CA VAL A 386 -10.73 -1.39 -3.12
C VAL A 386 -11.63 -0.21 -3.51
N ILE A 387 -12.96 -0.33 -3.36
CA ILE A 387 -13.89 0.77 -3.64
C ILE A 387 -13.64 1.96 -2.70
N THR A 388 -13.33 1.72 -1.42
CA THR A 388 -12.99 2.77 -0.44
C THR A 388 -11.76 3.53 -0.90
N ASN A 389 -10.71 2.83 -1.34
CA ASN A 389 -9.49 3.47 -1.84
C ASN A 389 -9.75 4.24 -3.15
N ILE A 390 -10.51 3.66 -4.10
CA ILE A 390 -10.85 4.36 -5.34
C ILE A 390 -11.68 5.62 -5.06
N THR A 391 -12.65 5.57 -4.16
CA THR A 391 -13.46 6.74 -3.76
C THR A 391 -12.68 7.76 -2.93
N ASN A 392 -11.60 7.36 -2.26
CA ASN A 392 -10.65 8.31 -1.67
C ASN A 392 -9.84 9.06 -2.76
N LEU A 393 -9.41 8.35 -3.80
CA LEU A 393 -8.62 8.92 -4.91
C LEU A 393 -9.47 9.76 -5.88
N VAL A 394 -10.65 9.25 -6.23
CA VAL A 394 -11.62 9.79 -7.19
C VAL A 394 -13.01 9.79 -6.53
N PRO A 395 -13.33 10.80 -5.69
CA PRO A 395 -14.58 10.81 -4.92
C PRO A 395 -15.87 10.83 -5.76
N SER A 396 -15.79 11.28 -7.02
CA SER A 396 -16.87 11.28 -8.00
C SER A 396 -17.10 9.93 -8.69
N ALA A 397 -16.29 8.90 -8.39
CA ALA A 397 -16.21 7.66 -9.17
C ALA A 397 -17.56 6.95 -9.40
N LEU A 398 -18.42 6.88 -8.38
CA LEU A 398 -19.73 6.22 -8.49
C LEU A 398 -20.71 7.01 -9.37
N SER A 399 -20.62 8.34 -9.32
CA SER A 399 -21.46 9.23 -10.13
C SER A 399 -21.03 9.23 -11.59
N GLU A 400 -19.72 9.25 -11.87
CA GLU A 400 -19.18 9.27 -13.24
C GLU A 400 -19.35 7.94 -14.00
N THR A 401 -19.63 6.86 -13.26
CA THR A 401 -19.78 5.51 -13.82
C THR A 401 -21.21 4.99 -13.76
N ASP A 402 -22.17 5.84 -13.36
CA ASP A 402 -23.59 5.48 -13.21
C ASP A 402 -23.83 4.28 -12.27
N THR A 403 -22.94 4.06 -11.30
CA THR A 403 -23.01 2.95 -10.33
C THR A 403 -23.55 3.37 -8.96
N ALA A 404 -23.79 4.67 -8.75
CA ALA A 404 -24.24 5.23 -7.48
C ALA A 404 -25.52 4.57 -6.92
N GLN A 405 -26.51 4.31 -7.77
CA GLN A 405 -27.78 3.68 -7.36
C GLN A 405 -27.57 2.25 -6.87
N THR A 406 -26.89 1.42 -7.66
CA THR A 406 -26.62 0.01 -7.31
C THR A 406 -25.77 -0.10 -6.04
N PHE A 407 -24.78 0.79 -5.89
CA PHE A 407 -23.97 0.84 -4.68
C PHE A 407 -24.79 1.30 -3.47
N ALA A 408 -25.66 2.30 -3.63
CA ALA A 408 -26.56 2.78 -2.57
C ALA A 408 -27.49 1.65 -2.06
N GLU A 409 -28.05 0.84 -2.94
CA GLU A 409 -28.88 -0.32 -2.57
C GLU A 409 -28.10 -1.38 -1.78
N PHE A 410 -26.83 -1.60 -2.12
CA PHE A 410 -25.94 -2.45 -1.32
C PHE A 410 -25.69 -1.85 0.07
N ILE A 411 -25.34 -0.58 0.15
CA ILE A 411 -25.07 0.13 1.40
C ILE A 411 -26.30 0.15 2.31
N GLN A 412 -27.49 0.41 1.78
CA GLN A 412 -28.74 0.34 2.53
C GLN A 412 -28.93 -1.03 3.19
N ARG A 413 -28.72 -2.13 2.46
CA ARG A 413 -28.83 -3.48 3.01
C ARG A 413 -27.85 -3.74 4.15
N VAL A 414 -26.59 -3.29 4.01
CA VAL A 414 -25.57 -3.46 5.05
C VAL A 414 -25.89 -2.64 6.29
N LEU A 415 -26.29 -1.37 6.12
CA LEU A 415 -26.48 -0.44 7.23
C LEU A 415 -27.83 -0.57 7.95
N LEU A 416 -28.85 -1.15 7.30
CA LEU A 416 -30.14 -1.47 7.94
C LEU A 416 -30.09 -2.78 8.76
N GLN A 417 -29.13 -3.65 8.48
CA GLN A 417 -28.91 -4.91 9.21
C GLN A 417 -27.50 -4.93 9.83
N PRO A 418 -27.19 -4.00 10.75
CA PRO A 418 -25.89 -3.98 11.42
C PRO A 418 -25.67 -5.28 12.19
N SER A 419 -24.43 -5.78 12.25
CA SER A 419 -24.15 -7.02 13.00
C SER A 419 -24.48 -6.77 14.48
N VAL A 420 -25.38 -7.59 15.01
CA VAL A 420 -25.87 -7.47 16.40
C VAL A 420 -25.03 -8.31 17.36
N ASP A 421 -24.26 -9.27 16.84
CA ASP A 421 -23.63 -10.35 17.60
C ASP A 421 -22.11 -10.21 17.70
N GLY A 422 -21.59 -9.06 18.16
CA GLY A 422 -20.20 -8.91 18.67
C GLY A 422 -19.04 -9.20 17.71
N ASP A 423 -19.28 -9.78 16.55
CA ASP A 423 -18.30 -10.06 15.51
C ASP A 423 -18.39 -8.90 14.51
N LEU A 424 -17.39 -8.02 14.54
CA LEU A 424 -17.29 -6.95 13.55
C LEU A 424 -16.93 -7.58 12.21
N ASP A 425 -17.95 -7.82 11.40
CA ASP A 425 -17.74 -7.97 9.97
C ASP A 425 -17.24 -6.63 9.43
N GLY A 426 -15.99 -6.59 8.97
CA GLY A 426 -15.36 -5.41 8.37
C GLY A 426 -16.18 -4.78 7.24
N ARG A 427 -17.15 -5.52 6.69
CA ARG A 427 -18.15 -5.05 5.72
C ARG A 427 -18.85 -3.77 6.16
N GLU A 428 -19.31 -3.67 7.41
CA GLU A 428 -20.03 -2.46 7.86
C GLU A 428 -19.09 -1.26 7.93
N THR A 429 -17.88 -1.46 8.48
CA THR A 429 -16.85 -0.41 8.57
C THR A 429 -16.50 0.13 7.19
N PHE A 430 -16.21 -0.72 6.21
CA PHE A 430 -15.85 -0.26 4.86
C PHE A 430 -17.06 0.29 4.08
N ALA A 431 -18.28 -0.19 4.34
CA ALA A 431 -19.50 0.42 3.81
C ALA A 431 -19.67 1.86 4.31
N LEU A 432 -19.48 2.09 5.61
CA LEU A 432 -19.48 3.44 6.19
C LEU A 432 -18.37 4.31 5.60
N CYS A 433 -17.13 3.82 5.52
CA CYS A 433 -16.02 4.56 4.93
C CYS A 433 -16.31 5.00 3.48
N CYS A 434 -16.78 4.07 2.63
CA CYS A 434 -17.18 4.40 1.26
C CYS A 434 -18.28 5.47 1.22
N ALA A 435 -19.34 5.30 2.02
CA ALA A 435 -20.45 6.24 2.05
C ALA A 435 -20.00 7.64 2.51
N ILE A 436 -19.15 7.71 3.55
CA ILE A 436 -18.58 8.97 4.06
C ILE A 436 -17.75 9.66 2.97
N ASN A 437 -16.90 8.93 2.24
CA ASN A 437 -16.08 9.52 1.18
C ASN A 437 -16.91 10.23 0.11
N VAL A 438 -17.95 9.54 -0.37
CA VAL A 438 -18.83 10.03 -1.43
C VAL A 438 -19.70 11.19 -0.94
N VAL A 439 -20.36 11.02 0.21
CA VAL A 439 -21.22 12.07 0.79
C VAL A 439 -20.43 13.31 1.20
N LYS A 440 -19.21 13.14 1.75
CA LYS A 440 -18.31 14.27 2.09
C LYS A 440 -17.98 15.07 0.83
N HIS A 441 -17.73 14.40 -0.29
CA HIS A 441 -17.47 15.05 -1.56
C HIS A 441 -18.72 15.80 -2.08
N GLU A 442 -19.88 15.16 -2.12
CA GLU A 442 -21.14 15.80 -2.53
C GLU A 442 -21.46 17.03 -1.65
N ALA A 443 -21.26 16.94 -0.33
CA ALA A 443 -21.43 18.06 0.60
C ALA A 443 -20.40 19.19 0.41
N LYS A 444 -19.19 18.86 -0.07
CA LYS A 444 -18.12 19.84 -0.32
C LYS A 444 -18.34 20.60 -1.62
N GLU A 445 -18.71 19.91 -2.69
CA GLU A 445 -18.95 20.51 -4.01
C GLU A 445 -20.30 21.26 -4.07
N GLY A 446 -21.26 20.89 -3.22
CA GLY A 446 -22.55 21.58 -3.12
C GLY A 446 -23.27 21.61 -4.47
N SER A 447 -23.72 22.78 -4.93
CA SER A 447 -24.46 22.93 -6.19
C SER A 447 -23.65 22.62 -7.45
N ALA A 448 -22.33 22.43 -7.35
CA ALA A 448 -21.48 22.12 -8.51
C ALA A 448 -21.65 20.66 -8.99
N VAL A 449 -22.13 19.77 -8.13
CA VAL A 449 -22.32 18.34 -8.43
C VAL A 449 -23.73 17.92 -8.00
N GLN A 450 -24.39 17.08 -8.80
CA GLN A 450 -25.65 16.49 -8.34
C GLN A 450 -25.38 15.40 -7.31
N PRO A 451 -26.07 15.41 -6.14
CA PRO A 451 -25.84 14.43 -5.09
C PRO A 451 -26.53 13.10 -5.40
N THR A 452 -26.07 12.39 -6.45
CA THR A 452 -26.71 11.18 -6.98
C THR A 452 -26.67 10.03 -5.98
N PHE A 453 -25.55 9.85 -5.28
CA PHE A 453 -25.43 8.80 -4.25
C PHE A 453 -26.27 9.15 -3.03
N THR A 454 -26.16 10.38 -2.51
CA THR A 454 -26.99 10.81 -1.37
C THR A 454 -28.48 10.69 -1.68
N ARG A 455 -28.94 11.10 -2.86
CA ARG A 455 -30.35 10.95 -3.27
C ARG A 455 -30.77 9.47 -3.30
N ALA A 456 -29.93 8.59 -3.85
CA ALA A 456 -30.20 7.16 -3.90
C ALA A 456 -30.29 6.52 -2.50
N ILE A 457 -29.37 6.82 -1.59
CA ILE A 457 -29.42 6.27 -0.22
C ILE A 457 -30.63 6.80 0.56
N MET A 458 -31.01 8.07 0.34
CA MET A 458 -32.14 8.71 1.02
C MET A 458 -33.51 8.31 0.46
N ALA A 459 -33.56 7.57 -0.67
CA ALA A 459 -34.79 6.95 -1.15
C ALA A 459 -35.34 5.89 -0.17
N CYS A 460 -34.50 5.36 0.73
CA CYS A 460 -34.92 4.48 1.81
C CYS A 460 -35.22 5.28 3.09
N ALA A 461 -36.52 5.43 3.42
CA ALA A 461 -36.97 6.19 4.58
C ALA A 461 -36.50 5.64 5.94
N GLU A 462 -36.19 4.34 6.01
CA GLU A 462 -35.75 3.67 7.24
C GLU A 462 -34.28 3.92 7.58
N LEU A 463 -33.47 4.34 6.61
CA LEU A 463 -32.02 4.43 6.77
C LEU A 463 -31.60 5.48 7.80
N LEU A 464 -32.12 6.71 7.72
CA LEU A 464 -31.75 7.78 8.65
C LEU A 464 -32.10 7.43 10.12
N PRO A 465 -33.33 6.97 10.43
CA PRO A 465 -33.64 6.47 11.77
C PRO A 465 -32.69 5.35 12.23
N ALA A 466 -32.44 4.35 11.37
CA ALA A 466 -31.57 3.22 11.71
C ALA A 466 -30.12 3.66 12.02
N LEU A 467 -29.56 4.58 11.22
CA LEU A 467 -28.22 5.13 11.47
C LEU A 467 -28.17 5.90 12.79
N ALA A 468 -29.15 6.76 13.07
CA ALA A 468 -29.20 7.53 14.30
C ALA A 468 -29.34 6.63 15.54
N GLU A 469 -30.16 5.57 15.45
CA GLU A 469 -30.32 4.57 16.50
C GLU A 469 -29.04 3.76 16.70
N SER A 470 -28.43 3.28 15.61
CA SER A 470 -27.16 2.54 15.64
C SER A 470 -26.04 3.35 16.28
N MET A 471 -25.82 4.59 15.84
CA MET A 471 -24.84 5.52 16.43
C MET A 471 -25.06 5.65 17.94
N THR A 472 -26.30 5.92 18.34
CA THR A 472 -26.67 6.19 19.73
C THR A 472 -26.54 4.95 20.62
N LYS A 473 -26.94 3.78 20.12
CA LYS A 473 -26.84 2.50 20.83
C LYS A 473 -25.37 2.13 21.04
N ARG A 474 -24.55 2.22 19.98
CA ARG A 474 -23.12 1.89 20.00
C ARG A 474 -22.29 2.84 20.84
N TYR A 475 -22.63 4.13 20.84
CA TYR A 475 -21.95 5.12 21.68
C TYR A 475 -22.09 4.82 23.18
N ARG A 476 -23.15 4.09 23.57
CA ARG A 476 -23.36 3.68 24.96
C ARG A 476 -22.72 2.34 25.30
N CYS A 477 -22.22 1.62 24.30
CA CYS A 477 -21.41 0.43 24.54
C CYS A 477 -20.04 0.88 25.05
N SER A 478 -19.53 0.21 26.07
CA SER A 478 -18.15 0.43 26.56
C SER A 478 -17.09 -0.26 25.71
N ASP A 479 -17.49 -0.85 24.59
CA ASP A 479 -16.61 -1.53 23.65
C ASP A 479 -15.99 -0.55 22.65
N ALA A 480 -14.66 -0.60 22.51
CA ALA A 480 -13.91 0.33 21.67
C ALA A 480 -14.31 0.22 20.18
N GLU A 481 -14.59 -0.99 19.70
CA GLU A 481 -14.95 -1.22 18.31
C GLU A 481 -16.36 -0.68 18.00
N GLN A 482 -17.31 -0.84 18.92
CA GLN A 482 -18.61 -0.17 18.84
C GLN A 482 -18.48 1.36 18.87
N LEU A 483 -17.60 1.91 19.72
CA LEU A 483 -17.35 3.37 19.76
C LEU A 483 -16.78 3.88 18.43
N VAL A 484 -15.86 3.14 17.81
CA VAL A 484 -15.32 3.44 16.48
C VAL A 484 -16.42 3.45 15.42
N LEU A 485 -17.29 2.43 15.41
CA LEU A 485 -18.43 2.38 14.50
C LEU A 485 -19.43 3.53 14.75
N SER A 486 -19.66 3.90 16.01
CA SER A 486 -20.46 5.08 16.35
C SER A 486 -19.86 6.36 15.77
N GLY A 487 -18.54 6.51 15.86
CA GLY A 487 -17.79 7.62 15.25
C GLY A 487 -17.97 7.71 13.73
N TYR A 488 -17.83 6.59 13.01
CA TYR A 488 -18.09 6.54 11.57
C TYR A 488 -19.55 6.86 11.22
N THR A 489 -20.52 6.32 11.97
CA THR A 489 -21.94 6.64 11.74
C THR A 489 -22.23 8.11 12.03
N ALA A 490 -21.61 8.71 13.05
CA ALA A 490 -21.71 10.13 13.36
C ALA A 490 -21.11 10.99 12.23
N LEU A 491 -19.96 10.60 11.67
CA LEU A 491 -19.36 11.26 10.51
C LEU A 491 -20.29 11.24 9.29
N LEU A 492 -20.91 10.09 9.00
CA LEU A 492 -21.87 9.97 7.90
C LEU A 492 -23.10 10.87 8.12
N LEU A 493 -23.73 10.81 9.30
CA LEU A 493 -24.86 11.67 9.64
C LEU A 493 -24.49 13.16 9.58
N GLY A 494 -23.30 13.51 10.05
CA GLY A 494 -22.74 14.85 9.97
C GLY A 494 -22.59 15.32 8.52
N ALA A 495 -21.98 14.50 7.66
CA ALA A 495 -21.82 14.80 6.24
C ALA A 495 -23.17 14.93 5.52
N LEU A 496 -24.12 14.03 5.77
CA LEU A 496 -25.47 14.09 5.21
C LEU A 496 -26.18 15.38 5.56
N SER A 497 -26.02 15.87 6.80
CA SER A 497 -26.65 17.13 7.25
C SER A 497 -26.18 18.38 6.50
N LEU A 498 -25.10 18.26 5.70
CA LEU A 498 -24.52 19.32 4.88
C LEU A 498 -24.88 19.22 3.39
N VAL A 499 -25.60 18.17 2.97
CA VAL A 499 -26.00 17.99 1.57
C VAL A 499 -27.34 18.67 1.30
N ASP A 500 -27.37 19.46 0.23
CA ASP A 500 -28.58 20.06 -0.34
C ASP A 500 -29.04 19.21 -1.53
N VAL A 501 -30.25 18.64 -1.45
CA VAL A 501 -30.75 17.66 -2.44
C VAL A 501 -31.56 18.34 -3.56
N GLY A 502 -31.96 19.60 -3.35
CA GLY A 502 -32.56 20.46 -4.37
C GLY A 502 -33.99 20.11 -4.79
N ASP A 503 -34.63 19.11 -4.19
CA ASP A 503 -36.02 18.76 -4.47
C ASP A 503 -36.99 19.69 -3.72
N ALA A 504 -38.11 20.03 -4.36
CA ALA A 504 -39.02 21.11 -3.96
C ALA A 504 -39.65 20.98 -2.55
N GLU A 505 -39.57 19.81 -1.91
CA GLU A 505 -40.10 19.54 -0.56
C GLU A 505 -39.02 19.44 0.52
N ILE A 506 -37.77 19.08 0.17
CA ILE A 506 -36.63 18.97 1.09
C ILE A 506 -35.42 19.63 0.43
N SER A 507 -35.27 20.93 0.68
CA SER A 507 -34.12 21.69 0.17
C SER A 507 -32.80 21.27 0.82
N SER A 508 -32.84 20.71 2.04
CA SER A 508 -31.66 20.31 2.81
C SER A 508 -31.93 19.10 3.71
N LEU A 509 -30.98 18.18 3.80
CA LEU A 509 -31.07 17.00 4.68
C LEU A 509 -30.83 17.31 6.16
N ARG A 510 -30.47 18.56 6.48
CA ARG A 510 -30.22 19.02 7.86
C ARG A 510 -31.37 18.68 8.82
N VAL A 511 -32.61 19.05 8.47
CA VAL A 511 -33.78 18.86 9.35
C VAL A 511 -34.15 17.38 9.51
N PRO A 512 -34.21 16.56 8.44
CA PRO A 512 -34.38 15.11 8.57
C PRO A 512 -33.36 14.44 9.48
N VAL A 513 -32.07 14.77 9.32
CA VAL A 513 -30.99 14.21 10.16
C VAL A 513 -31.17 14.62 11.63
N MET A 514 -31.43 15.91 11.89
CA MET A 514 -31.68 16.41 13.25
C MET A 514 -32.85 15.68 13.93
N THR A 515 -33.94 15.47 13.19
CA THR A 515 -35.13 14.79 13.69
C THR A 515 -34.84 13.33 14.03
N ALA A 516 -34.11 12.62 13.17
CA ALA A 516 -33.72 11.23 13.41
C ALA A 516 -32.84 11.09 14.66
N VAL A 517 -31.83 11.97 14.82
CA VAL A 517 -30.95 11.98 16.00
C VAL A 517 -31.73 12.30 17.27
N ALA A 518 -32.63 13.29 17.25
CA ALA A 518 -33.48 13.63 18.40
C ALA A 518 -34.41 12.47 18.80
N ALA A 519 -34.93 11.72 17.82
CA ALA A 519 -35.75 10.56 18.09
C ALA A 519 -34.94 9.43 18.73
N ALA A 520 -33.76 9.12 18.18
CA ALA A 520 -32.88 8.06 18.67
C ALA A 520 -32.30 8.34 20.07
N SER A 521 -32.02 9.60 20.39
CA SER A 521 -31.46 10.00 21.69
C SER A 521 -32.52 10.19 22.79
N ARG A 522 -33.80 10.18 22.44
CA ARG A 522 -34.90 10.45 23.38
C ARG A 522 -34.87 9.55 24.61
N GLY A 523 -35.09 10.15 25.78
CA GLY A 523 -35.19 9.43 27.05
C GLY A 523 -33.85 9.07 27.69
N THR A 524 -32.74 9.53 27.12
CA THR A 524 -31.39 9.14 27.57
C THR A 524 -30.67 10.31 28.20
N ARG A 525 -29.66 10.08 29.04
CA ARG A 525 -28.97 11.17 29.77
C ARG A 525 -28.40 12.23 28.81
N ILE A 526 -27.79 11.78 27.70
CA ILE A 526 -27.24 12.65 26.65
C ILE A 526 -28.36 13.27 25.80
N GLY A 527 -29.46 12.55 25.55
CA GLY A 527 -30.64 13.11 24.89
C GLY A 527 -31.18 14.32 25.66
N LYS A 528 -31.39 14.17 26.97
CA LYS A 528 -31.88 15.25 27.84
C LYS A 528 -31.00 16.51 27.79
N SER A 529 -29.68 16.38 27.66
CA SER A 529 -28.76 17.54 27.55
C SER A 529 -28.67 18.11 26.13
N THR A 530 -29.10 17.36 25.11
CA THR A 530 -29.03 17.76 23.69
C THR A 530 -30.40 17.89 23.03
N ASP A 531 -31.50 17.82 23.80
CA ASP A 531 -32.90 17.85 23.32
C ASP A 531 -33.19 19.08 22.43
N ARG A 532 -32.50 20.21 22.69
CA ARG A 532 -32.63 21.44 21.90
C ARG A 532 -31.61 21.56 20.74
N GLN A 533 -30.56 20.75 20.73
CA GLN A 533 -29.50 20.74 19.70
C GLN A 533 -28.97 19.32 19.42
N PRO A 534 -29.72 18.46 18.72
CA PRO A 534 -29.32 17.07 18.44
C PRO A 534 -27.96 16.94 17.74
N MET A 535 -27.61 17.89 16.86
CA MET A 535 -26.32 17.90 16.18
C MET A 535 -25.12 18.16 17.10
N ARG A 536 -25.34 18.65 18.32
CA ARG A 536 -24.29 18.78 19.33
C ARG A 536 -23.78 17.40 19.77
N MET A 537 -24.66 16.40 19.85
CA MET A 537 -24.28 15.01 20.12
C MET A 537 -23.42 14.46 18.98
N VAL A 538 -23.85 14.63 17.72
CA VAL A 538 -23.09 14.19 16.54
C VAL A 538 -21.70 14.84 16.52
N ALA A 539 -21.62 16.15 16.72
CA ALA A 539 -20.34 16.86 16.76
C ALA A 539 -19.43 16.38 17.89
N ALA A 540 -19.96 16.13 19.09
CA ALA A 540 -19.19 15.63 20.23
C ALA A 540 -18.62 14.23 19.94
N ILE A 541 -19.44 13.31 19.42
CA ILE A 541 -19.00 11.95 19.05
C ILE A 541 -17.89 12.00 18.00
N ILE A 542 -18.01 12.86 16.98
CA ILE A 542 -16.95 13.04 15.96
C ILE A 542 -15.65 13.55 16.61
N GLN A 543 -15.74 14.49 17.55
CA GLN A 543 -14.56 15.05 18.22
C GLN A 543 -13.85 14.01 19.10
N GLU A 544 -14.60 13.22 19.86
CA GLU A 544 -14.06 12.10 20.62
C GLU A 544 -13.43 11.04 19.72
N PHE A 545 -14.10 10.71 18.61
CA PHE A 545 -13.58 9.79 17.60
C PHE A 545 -12.24 10.27 17.02
N LEU A 546 -12.10 11.57 16.73
CA LEU A 546 -10.84 12.14 16.25
C LEU A 546 -9.72 12.07 17.29
N LEU A 547 -10.04 12.34 18.57
CA LEU A 547 -9.07 12.20 19.66
C LEU A 547 -8.60 10.74 19.80
N PHE A 548 -9.54 9.80 19.71
CA PHE A 548 -9.25 8.38 19.72
C PHE A 548 -8.34 7.97 18.55
N GLN A 549 -8.69 8.33 17.31
CA GLN A 549 -7.89 8.04 16.11
C GLN A 549 -6.51 8.71 16.12
N SER A 550 -6.41 9.90 16.72
CA SER A 550 -5.12 10.57 16.92
C SER A 550 -4.24 9.82 17.93
N SER A 551 -4.84 9.24 18.97
CA SER A 551 -4.10 8.47 19.98
C SER A 551 -3.60 7.12 19.46
N SER A 552 -4.30 6.51 18.49
CA SER A 552 -3.87 5.27 17.82
C SER A 552 -2.82 5.48 16.73
N GLY A 553 -2.48 6.73 16.38
CA GLY A 553 -1.50 7.04 15.34
C GLY A 553 -1.95 6.69 13.91
N THR A 554 -3.24 6.43 13.72
CA THR A 554 -3.86 6.06 12.42
C THR A 554 -4.34 7.28 11.63
N LEU A 555 -4.47 8.44 12.28
CA LEU A 555 -4.94 9.67 11.66
C LEU A 555 -3.79 10.44 10.98
N THR A 556 -3.91 10.67 9.67
CA THR A 556 -2.99 11.54 8.94
C THR A 556 -3.30 13.02 9.22
N LYS A 557 -2.31 13.89 9.03
CA LYS A 557 -2.49 15.34 9.19
C LYS A 557 -3.59 15.87 8.26
N GLU A 558 -3.61 15.37 7.03
CA GLU A 558 -4.59 15.72 6.01
C GLU A 558 -6.00 15.28 6.43
N ALA A 559 -6.16 14.05 6.93
CA ALA A 559 -7.44 13.54 7.41
C ALA A 559 -7.96 14.32 8.63
N LEU A 560 -7.06 14.74 9.54
CA LEU A 560 -7.41 15.58 10.68
C LEU A 560 -7.94 16.95 10.22
N VAL A 561 -7.23 17.63 9.32
CA VAL A 561 -7.64 18.94 8.78
C VAL A 561 -8.98 18.85 8.06
N ASP A 562 -9.16 17.83 7.22
CA ASP A 562 -10.41 17.57 6.51
C ASP A 562 -11.59 17.37 7.46
N THR A 563 -11.39 16.61 8.54
CA THR A 563 -12.46 16.28 9.48
C THR A 563 -12.74 17.45 10.44
N ASP A 564 -11.74 18.23 10.84
CA ASP A 564 -11.93 19.47 11.59
C ASP A 564 -12.72 20.50 10.78
N PHE A 565 -12.43 20.61 9.48
CA PHE A 565 -13.21 21.43 8.56
C PHE A 565 -14.66 20.95 8.47
N LEU A 566 -14.89 19.63 8.42
CA LEU A 566 -16.23 19.04 8.46
C LEU A 566 -16.98 19.41 9.75
N VAL A 567 -16.35 19.24 10.92
CA VAL A 567 -16.93 19.61 12.22
C VAL A 567 -17.27 21.10 12.27
N SER A 568 -16.37 21.96 11.79
CA SER A 568 -16.58 23.40 11.70
C SER A 568 -17.79 23.74 10.82
N ARG A 569 -17.94 23.08 9.67
CA ARG A 569 -19.12 23.24 8.81
C ARG A 569 -20.41 22.75 9.47
N ILE A 570 -20.39 21.60 10.14
CA ILE A 570 -21.55 21.09 10.89
C ILE A 570 -21.99 22.10 11.95
N ARG A 571 -21.03 22.67 12.69
CA ARG A 571 -21.29 23.69 13.72
C ARG A 571 -21.94 24.94 13.13
N GLN A 572 -21.37 25.48 12.05
CA GLN A 572 -21.90 26.66 11.37
C GLN A 572 -23.30 26.40 10.78
N HIS A 573 -23.46 25.30 10.05
CA HIS A 573 -24.72 24.93 9.38
C HIS A 573 -25.83 24.62 10.38
N SER A 574 -25.48 24.04 11.53
CA SER A 574 -26.43 23.65 12.57
C SER A 574 -26.66 24.72 13.64
N ARG A 575 -25.94 25.85 13.59
CA ARG A 575 -25.97 26.93 14.60
C ARG A 575 -25.65 26.43 16.00
N ILE A 576 -24.63 25.58 16.12
CA ILE A 576 -24.13 25.13 17.42
C ILE A 576 -23.32 26.29 18.03
N VAL A 577 -23.81 26.82 19.14
CA VAL A 577 -23.12 27.90 19.88
C VAL A 577 -22.06 27.26 20.77
N VAL A 578 -20.80 27.63 20.56
CA VAL A 578 -19.69 27.30 21.47
C VAL A 578 -19.57 28.46 22.45
N ALA A 579 -19.63 28.20 23.76
CA ALA A 579 -19.39 29.24 24.74
C ALA A 579 -17.96 29.78 24.55
N ASN A 580 -17.83 31.05 24.18
CA ASN A 580 -16.54 31.71 24.11
C ASN A 580 -16.04 31.90 25.55
N ALA A 581 -14.87 31.36 25.86
CA ALA A 581 -14.22 31.50 27.17
C ALA A 581 -13.91 32.97 27.57
N THR A 582 -14.21 33.94 26.71
CA THR A 582 -13.96 35.36 26.89
C THR A 582 -15.19 36.19 27.29
N GLU A 583 -16.37 35.59 27.46
CA GLU A 583 -17.60 36.32 27.86
C GLU A 583 -18.07 36.03 29.29
N SER A 584 -17.28 35.33 30.11
CA SER A 584 -17.59 35.06 31.52
C SER A 584 -17.10 36.14 32.50
N GLU A 585 -16.50 37.23 32.01
CA GLU A 585 -16.06 38.35 32.85
C GLU A 585 -16.63 39.70 32.40
N ALA A 586 -17.96 39.80 32.28
CA ALA A 586 -18.63 41.11 32.31
C ALA A 586 -20.10 41.00 32.70
N SER A 587 -20.38 40.93 34.01
CA SER A 587 -21.39 41.73 34.75
C SER A 587 -21.90 41.00 35.99
N PRO A 588 -21.77 41.57 37.21
CA PRO A 588 -22.54 41.14 38.37
C PRO A 588 -23.82 42.00 38.53
N SER A 589 -24.83 41.39 39.17
CA SER A 589 -26.12 41.93 39.64
C SER A 589 -27.20 42.04 38.55
N THR A 590 -28.39 41.43 38.66
CA THR A 590 -29.23 41.14 39.82
C THR A 590 -29.99 39.82 39.66
N ALA A 591 -30.21 39.16 40.79
CA ALA A 591 -30.91 37.88 40.95
C ALA A 591 -32.33 37.85 40.37
N GLU A 592 -32.71 36.72 39.77
CA GLU A 592 -33.92 35.95 40.11
C GLU A 592 -33.90 34.57 39.40
N ASP A 593 -33.72 33.54 40.24
CA ASP A 593 -34.30 32.19 40.16
C ASP A 593 -34.61 31.55 38.78
N SER A 594 -33.63 30.85 38.20
CA SER A 594 -33.89 29.68 37.37
C SER A 594 -32.68 28.74 37.41
N GLY A 595 -32.86 27.58 38.04
CA GLY A 595 -31.84 26.53 38.11
C GLY A 595 -31.59 25.87 36.76
N ASP A 596 -30.75 26.48 35.94
CA ASP A 596 -30.04 25.81 34.84
C ASP A 596 -28.60 25.56 35.32
N MET A 597 -28.31 24.33 35.75
CA MET A 597 -26.94 23.89 35.89
C MET A 597 -26.33 23.75 34.49
N GLU A 598 -25.47 24.69 34.15
CA GLU A 598 -24.62 24.65 32.96
C GLU A 598 -23.57 23.54 33.14
N VAL A 599 -23.83 22.39 32.50
CA VAL A 599 -22.94 21.22 32.47
C VAL A 599 -21.82 21.50 31.47
N THR A 600 -20.59 21.61 31.96
CA THR A 600 -19.39 21.79 31.14
C THR A 600 -18.88 20.43 30.63
N LEU A 601 -17.95 20.44 29.67
CA LEU A 601 -17.38 19.22 29.06
C LEU A 601 -16.77 18.25 30.09
N GLY A 602 -16.40 18.74 31.28
CA GLY A 602 -15.93 17.92 32.40
C GLY A 602 -17.03 17.20 33.17
N ASP A 603 -18.29 17.65 33.06
CA ASP A 603 -19.46 17.06 33.74
C ASP A 603 -20.14 15.97 32.89
N MET A 604 -19.64 15.74 31.66
CA MET A 604 -20.02 14.65 30.76
C MET A 604 -19.07 13.44 30.83
N LEU A 605 -17.91 13.58 31.50
CA LEU A 605 -17.02 12.48 31.89
C LEU A 605 -17.46 11.95 33.27
#